data_AF-A0A957GUP1-F1
#
_entry.id   AF-A0A957GUP1-F1
#
_cell.length_a   1.000
_cell.length_b   1.000
_cell.length_c   1.000
_cell.angle_alpha   90.00
_cell.angle_beta   90.00
_cell.angle_gamma   90.00
#
_symmetry.space_group_name_H-M   'P 1'
#
loop_
_entity.id
_entity.type
_entity.pdbx_description
1 polymer ?
#
loop_
_entity_poly.entity_id
_entity_poly.type
_entity_poly.pdbx_seq_one_letter_code
_entity_poly.pdbx_strand_id
1 'polypeptide(L)' 'METFDKIDRYIIISKLGQGGMSTVYRAIDPDNQSEVAIKLLRETLHDDDSLRARFTQEASLLAKLRHPAIIPLLDYGE' A
#
# COMPACT_ATOMS: atom_id res chain seq x y z
N MET A 1 -13.70 4.44 -22.00
CA MET A 1 -13.47 4.93 -20.63
C MET A 1 -12.57 3.90 -19.99
N GLU A 2 -11.30 4.23 -19.71
CA GLU A 2 -10.41 3.30 -19.02
C GLU A 2 -10.94 3.08 -17.60
N THR A 3 -11.27 1.85 -17.25
CA THR A 3 -11.70 1.49 -15.90
C THR A 3 -10.44 1.48 -15.03
N PHE A 4 -10.24 2.51 -14.22
CA PHE A 4 -9.19 2.49 -13.20
C PHE A 4 -9.60 1.47 -12.13
N ASP A 5 -8.72 0.52 -11.84
CA ASP A 5 -8.87 -0.36 -10.69
C ASP A 5 -8.92 0.48 -9.41
N LYS A 6 -9.75 0.06 -8.45
CA LYS A 6 -9.87 0.74 -7.15
C LYS A 6 -9.46 -0.21 -6.05
N ILE A 7 -8.76 0.35 -5.05
CA ILE A 7 -8.44 -0.33 -3.80
C ILE A 7 -9.01 0.53 -2.69
N ASP A 8 -10.09 0.04 -2.06
CA ASP A 8 -10.93 0.83 -1.16
C ASP A 8 -11.32 2.19 -1.80
N ARG A 9 -11.01 3.32 -1.16
CA ARG A 9 -11.27 4.66 -1.72
C ARG A 9 -10.28 5.09 -2.80
N TYR A 10 -9.11 4.46 -2.88
CA TYR A 10 -8.02 4.93 -3.73
C TYR A 10 -8.19 4.48 -5.18
N ILE A 11 -7.93 5.41 -6.10
CA ILE A 11 -8.00 5.18 -7.56
C ILE A 11 -6.60 4.83 -8.06
N ILE A 12 -6.41 3.62 -8.59
CA ILE A 12 -5.12 3.16 -9.10
C ILE A 12 -4.82 3.82 -10.43
N ILE A 13 -3.68 4.49 -10.50
CA ILE A 13 -3.19 5.18 -11.70
C ILE A 13 -2.24 4.29 -12.48
N SER A 14 -1.27 3.68 -11.79
CA SER A 14 -0.30 2.80 -12.43
C SER A 14 0.44 1.93 -11.41
N LYS A 15 1.06 0.85 -11.89
CA LYS A 15 2.02 0.07 -11.10
C LYS A 15 3.36 0.82 -11.06
N LEU A 16 3.90 1.04 -9.86
CA LEU A 16 5.23 1.62 -9.65
C LEU A 16 6.32 0.56 -9.63
N GLY A 17 6.03 -0.63 -9.11
CA GLY A 17 7.01 -1.71 -9.04
C GLY A 17 6.48 -2.98 -8.41
N GLN A 18 7.23 -4.05 -8.54
CA GLN A 18 6.93 -5.34 -7.91
C GLN A 18 8.22 -5.94 -7.36
N GLY A 19 8.19 -6.31 -6.08
CA GLY A 19 9.25 -7.07 -5.43
C GLY A 19 8.83 -8.53 -5.21
N GLY A 20 9.61 -9.24 -4.39
CA GLY A 20 9.31 -10.62 -4.02
C GLY A 20 7.93 -10.75 -3.35
N MET A 21 7.67 -9.90 -2.35
CA MET A 21 6.50 -9.99 -1.46
C MET A 21 5.29 -9.16 -1.91
N SER A 22 5.52 -7.98 -2.50
CA SER A 22 4.48 -6.97 -2.70
C SER A 22 4.56 -6.30 -4.05
N THR A 23 3.42 -5.77 -4.50
CA THR A 23 3.32 -4.82 -5.61
C THR A 23 3.05 -3.42 -5.06
N VAL A 24 3.70 -2.40 -5.62
CA VAL A 24 3.48 -1.01 -5.26
C VAL A 24 2.78 -0.31 -6.41
N TYR A 25 1.71 0.40 -6.10
CA TYR A 25 0.90 1.16 -7.04
C TYR A 25 0.95 2.66 -6.73
N ARG A 26 0.91 3.47 -7.79
CA ARG A 26 0.59 4.89 -7.74
C ARG A 26 -0.92 5.02 -7.74
N ALA A 27 -1.46 5.78 -6.81
CA ALA A 27 -2.90 5.99 -6.70
C ALA A 27 -3.22 7.44 -6.33
N ILE A 28 -4.48 7.82 -6.48
CA ILE A 28 -5.03 9.08 -6.00
C ILE A 28 -6.03 8.80 -4.88
N ASP A 29 -5.91 9.51 -3.77
CA ASP A 29 -6.95 9.62 -2.76
C ASP A 29 -7.98 10.68 -3.22
N PRO A 30 -9.22 10.29 -3.56
CA PRO A 30 -10.20 11.22 -4.11
C PRO A 30 -10.67 12.27 -3.09
N ASP A 31 -10.54 12.01 -1.79
CA ASP A 31 -11.07 12.90 -0.74
C ASP A 31 -10.26 14.19 -0.61
N ASN A 32 -8.95 14.11 -0.85
CA ASN A 32 -8.01 15.23 -0.74
C ASN A 32 -7.23 15.47 -2.04
N GLN A 33 -7.50 14.72 -3.11
CA GLN A 33 -6.82 14.76 -4.40
C GLN A 33 -5.29 14.57 -4.31
N SER A 34 -4.82 13.88 -3.27
CA SER A 34 -3.40 13.65 -3.06
C SER A 34 -2.93 12.38 -3.77
N GLU A 35 -1.71 12.42 -4.27
CA GLU A 35 -1.04 11.25 -4.81
C GLU A 35 -0.47 10.39 -3.67
N VAL A 36 -0.75 9.09 -3.72
CA VAL A 36 -0.32 8.12 -2.70
C VAL A 36 0.33 6.89 -3.34
N ALA A 37 1.15 6.21 -2.55
CA ALA A 37 1.70 4.90 -2.90
C ALA A 37 1.00 3.81 -2.08
N ILE A 38 0.46 2.79 -2.75
CA ILE A 38 -0.20 1.64 -2.10
C ILE A 38 0.69 0.42 -2.27
N LYS A 39 1.15 -0.17 -1.17
CA LYS A 39 1.90 -1.43 -1.15
C LYS A 39 0.94 -2.56 -0.80
N LEU A 40 0.70 -3.47 -1.73
CA LEU A 40 -0.15 -4.65 -1.53
C LEU A 40 0.65 -5.93 -1.49
N LEU A 41 0.29 -6.85 -0.60
CA LEU A 41 0.77 -8.22 -0.63
C LEU A 41 0.29 -8.89 -1.93
N ARG A 42 1.13 -9.71 -2.55
CA ARG A 42 0.73 -10.46 -3.75
C ARG A 42 -0.27 -11.56 -3.38
N GLU A 43 -1.30 -11.75 -4.19
CA GLU A 43 -2.31 -12.82 -4.00
C GLU A 43 -1.68 -14.20 -3.81
N THR A 44 -0.63 -14.51 -4.58
CA THR A 44 0.10 -15.79 -4.49
C THR A 44 0.78 -16.04 -3.14
N LEU A 45 0.84 -15.03 -2.28
CA LEU A 45 1.49 -15.08 -0.98
C LEU A 45 0.47 -14.87 0.16
N HIS A 46 -0.81 -14.82 -0.18
CA HIS A 46 -1.92 -14.71 0.77
C HIS A 46 -2.16 -16.00 1.57
N ASP A 47 -1.37 -17.07 1.42
CA ASP A 47 -1.46 -18.23 2.32
C ASP A 47 -0.17 -18.41 3.14
N ASP A 48 0.81 -17.51 2.97
CA ASP A 48 2.06 -17.53 3.73
C ASP A 48 1.95 -16.59 4.95
N ASP A 49 1.65 -17.18 6.10
CA ASP A 49 1.50 -16.47 7.36
C ASP A 49 2.78 -15.74 7.81
N SER A 50 3.96 -16.22 7.42
CA SER A 50 5.23 -15.55 7.73
C SER A 50 5.35 -14.22 6.97
N LEU A 51 5.00 -14.22 5.68
CA LEU A 51 5.00 -13.00 4.87
C LEU A 51 3.93 -12.03 5.31
N ARG A 52 2.74 -12.52 5.66
CA ARG A 52 1.65 -11.71 6.23
C ARG A 52 2.06 -11.06 7.55
N ALA A 53 2.69 -11.82 8.44
CA ALA A 53 3.20 -11.32 9.72
C ALA A 53 4.27 -10.23 9.51
N ARG A 54 5.21 -10.46 8.59
CA ARG A 54 6.24 -9.45 8.25
C ARG A 54 5.63 -8.18 7.67
N PHE A 55 4.69 -8.29 6.75
CA PHE A 55 3.99 -7.15 6.17
C PHE A 55 3.24 -6.33 7.23
N THR A 56 2.51 -7.01 8.12
CA THR A 56 1.79 -6.39 9.24
C THR A 56 2.76 -5.73 10.23
N GLN A 57 3.90 -6.37 10.51
CA GLN A 57 4.93 -5.83 11.40
C GLN A 57 5.56 -4.55 10.82
N GLU A 58 5.88 -4.52 9.52
CA GLU A 58 6.37 -3.32 8.84
C GLU A 58 5.40 -2.15 9.00
N ALA A 59 4.12 -2.39 8.73
CA ALA A 59 3.07 -1.37 8.86
C ALA A 59 2.93 -0.88 10.31
N SER A 60 2.91 -1.79 11.29
CA SER A 60 2.82 -1.44 12.71
C SER A 60 4.02 -0.62 13.20
N LEU A 61 5.23 -0.89 12.70
CA LEU A 61 6.42 -0.10 13.00
C LEU A 61 6.31 1.30 12.40
N LEU A 62 5.95 1.42 11.12
CA LEU A 62 5.78 2.71 10.46
C LEU A 62 4.69 3.57 11.10
N ALA A 63 3.57 2.96 11.54
CA ALA A 63 2.48 3.66 12.22
C ALA A 63 2.92 4.37 13.53
N LYS A 64 4.00 3.88 14.16
CA LYS A 64 4.56 4.45 15.39
C LYS A 64 5.58 5.57 15.12
N LEU A 65 6.01 5.76 13.88
CA LEU A 65 7.03 6.75 13.52
C LEU A 65 6.37 8.05 13.05
N ARG A 66 6.75 9.16 13.69
CA ARG A 66 6.36 10.52 13.29
C ARG A 66 7.59 11.40 13.28
N HIS A 67 8.11 11.68 12.09
CA HIS A 67 9.29 12.52 11.92
C HIS A 67 9.29 13.16 10.53
N PRO A 68 9.70 14.44 10.36
CA PRO A 68 9.71 15.11 9.06
C PRO A 68 10.53 14.41 7.96
N ALA A 69 11.53 13.63 8.35
CA ALA A 69 12.39 12.87 7.43
C ALA A 69 11.90 11.43 7.16
N ILE A 70 10.73 11.04 7.67
CA ILE A 70 10.14 9.72 7.47
C ILE A 70 8.78 9.90 6.80
N ILE A 71 8.56 9.19 5.69
CA ILE A 71 7.27 9.23 5.00
C ILE A 71 6.18 8.66 5.92
N PRO A 72 5.09 9.40 6.17
CA PRO A 72 4.04 8.95 7.05
C PRO A 72 3.25 7.79 6.41
N LEU A 73 2.89 6.82 7.25
CA LEU A 73 1.89 5.83 6.89
C LEU A 73 0.50 6.47 7.05
N LEU A 74 -0.27 6.55 5.97
CA LEU A 74 -1.61 7.14 5.97
C LEU A 74 -2.65 6.16 6.53
N ASP A 75 -2.55 4.91 6.12
CA ASP A 75 -3.49 3.84 6.47
C ASP A 75 -2.82 2.47 6.29
N TYR A 76 -3.32 1.45 6.98
CA TYR A 76 -2.98 0.04 6.75
C TYR A 76 -4.06 -0.89 7.31
N GLY A 77 -4.33 -1.99 6.61
CA GLY A 77 -5.35 -2.95 6.98
C GLY A 77 -5.49 -4.05 5.94
N GLU A 78 -6.45 -4.93 6.19
CA GLU A 78 -6.93 -5.96 5.24
C GLU A 78 -8.27 -5.54 4.65
#